data_AF-A0A7J7GYJ7-F1
#
_entry.id   AF-A0A7J7GYJ7-F1
#
_cell.length_a   1.000
_cell.length_b   1.000
_cell.length_c   1.000
_cell.angle_alpha   90.00
_cell.angle_beta   90.00
_cell.angle_gamma   90.00
#
_symmetry.space_group_name_H-M   'P 1'
#
loop_
_entity.id
_entity.type
_entity.pdbx_description
1 polymer ?
#
loop_
_entity_poly.entity_id
_entity_poly.type
_entity_poly.pdbx_seq_one_letter_code
_entity_poly.pdbx_strand_id
1 'polypeptide(L)' 'MDHGVSSSLVEKVKLEIRDFFNLPIEEKDKLWQQPEDIEGFGQAFVRFEEQKLDWADLFNMVTLPTHLR' A
#
# COMPACT_ATOMS: atom_id res chain seq x y z
N MET A 1 -5.34 -1.80 -24.37
CA MET A 1 -4.16 -2.67 -24.58
C MET A 1 -3.09 -1.86 -25.31
N ASP A 2 -1.84 -2.34 -25.36
CA ASP A 2 -0.64 -1.69 -25.93
C ASP A 2 0.05 -0.58 -25.09
N HIS A 3 0.12 -0.77 -23.77
CA HIS A 3 0.86 0.12 -22.85
C HIS A 3 2.36 -0.24 -22.71
N GLY A 4 2.88 -1.24 -23.44
CA GLY A 4 4.30 -1.62 -23.43
C GLY A 4 4.82 -2.31 -22.15
N VAL A 5 3.96 -2.52 -21.14
CA VAL A 5 4.34 -3.24 -19.90
C VAL A 5 4.12 -4.74 -20.10
N SER A 6 5.12 -5.54 -19.73
CA SER A 6 5.07 -6.99 -19.81
C SER A 6 3.89 -7.59 -19.04
N SER A 7 3.14 -8.50 -19.67
CA SER A 7 2.06 -9.23 -19.01
C SER A 7 2.55 -10.07 -17.84
N SER A 8 3.74 -10.66 -17.91
CA SER A 8 4.29 -11.45 -16.80
C SER A 8 4.60 -10.60 -15.58
N LEU A 9 5.02 -9.34 -15.79
CA LEU A 9 5.23 -8.39 -14.70
C LEU A 9 3.90 -8.01 -14.05
N VAL A 10 2.87 -7.70 -14.86
CA VAL A 10 1.54 -7.36 -14.35
C VAL A 10 0.94 -8.50 -13.52
N GLU A 11 1.02 -9.74 -14.01
CA GLU A 11 0.52 -10.89 -13.27
C GLU A 11 1.30 -11.16 -11.99
N LYS A 12 2.64 -10.99 -12.02
CA LYS A 12 3.46 -11.11 -10.81
C LYS A 12 3.06 -10.09 -9.75
N VAL A 13 2.89 -8.82 -10.12
CA VAL A 13 2.49 -7.75 -9.18
C VAL A 13 1.13 -8.05 -8.56
N LYS A 14 0.14 -8.52 -9.33
CA LYS A 14 -1.17 -8.91 -8.80
C LYS A 14 -1.06 -10.03 -7.77
N LEU A 15 -0.25 -11.06 -8.06
CA LEU A 15 -0.04 -12.18 -7.15
C LEU A 15 0.65 -11.73 -5.86
N GLU A 16 1.76 -11.00 -5.95
CA GLU A 16 2.53 -10.56 -4.79
C GLU A 16 1.72 -9.58 -3.90
N ILE A 17 0.92 -8.69 -4.48
CA ILE A 17 0.02 -7.83 -3.70
C ILE A 17 -1.03 -8.67 -2.96
N ARG A 18 -1.68 -9.61 -3.65
CA ARG A 18 -2.68 -10.48 -3.01
C ARG A 18 -2.07 -11.28 -1.85
N ASP A 19 -0.89 -11.85 -2.08
CA ASP A 19 -0.22 -12.67 -1.09
C ASP A 19 0.26 -11.83 0.11
N PHE A 20 0.69 -10.58 -0.13
CA PHE A 20 0.99 -9.60 0.93
C PHE A 20 -0.23 -9.32 1.82
N PHE A 21 -1.38 -8.98 1.24
CA PHE A 21 -2.57 -8.66 2.05
C PHE A 21 -3.15 -9.87 2.79
N ASN A 22 -2.85 -11.09 2.32
CA ASN A 22 -3.18 -12.36 2.99
C ASN A 22 -2.21 -12.74 4.12
N LEU A 23 -1.10 -12.02 4.32
CA LEU A 23 -0.22 -12.25 5.46
C LEU A 23 -0.97 -12.00 6.79
N PRO A 24 -0.53 -12.65 7.88
CA PRO A 24 -1.00 -12.34 9.23
C PRO A 24 -0.86 -10.84 9.53
N ILE A 25 -1.76 -10.31 10.36
CA ILE A 25 -1.75 -8.88 10.68
C ILE A 25 -0.44 -8.47 11.36
N GLU A 26 0.16 -9.36 12.15
CA GLU A 26 1.42 -9.14 12.86
C GLU A 26 2.60 -8.91 11.90
N GLU A 27 2.53 -9.46 10.68
CA GLU A 27 3.54 -9.24 9.64
C GLU A 27 3.32 -7.90 8.94
N LYS A 28 2.06 -7.51 8.73
CA LYS A 28 1.69 -6.23 8.09
C LYS A 28 1.93 -5.05 9.02
N ASP A 29 1.70 -5.22 10.32
CA ASP A 29 1.88 -4.19 11.35
C ASP A 29 3.35 -3.78 11.52
N LYS A 30 4.31 -4.61 11.09
CA LYS A 30 5.73 -4.22 11.01
C LYS A 30 5.97 -3.07 10.04
N LEU A 31 5.04 -2.86 9.12
CA LEU A 31 5.06 -1.80 8.12
C LEU A 31 3.96 -0.76 8.39
N TRP A 32 3.41 -0.71 9.60
CA TRP A 32 2.33 0.22 9.95
C TRP A 32 2.76 1.68 9.77
N GLN A 33 1.85 2.51 9.26
CA GLN A 33 2.07 3.96 9.09
C GLN A 33 2.44 4.63 10.42
N GLN A 34 3.42 5.55 10.38
CA GLN A 34 3.79 6.34 11.55
C GLN A 34 2.98 7.65 11.58
N PRO A 35 2.71 8.25 12.75
CA PRO A 35 1.95 9.51 12.83
C PRO A 35 2.53 10.64 11.97
N GLU A 36 3.84 10.65 11.76
CA GLU A 36 4.58 11.66 11.00
C GLU A 36 4.78 11.32 9.51
N ASP A 37 4.44 10.08 9.08
CA ASP A 37 4.67 9.60 7.72
C ASP A 37 3.45 8.84 7.17
N ILE A 38 3.13 9.10 5.91
CA ILE A 38 1.99 8.50 5.21
C ILE A 38 2.35 7.19 4.50
N GLU A 39 3.61 6.79 4.52
CA GLU A 39 4.07 5.50 3.98
C GLU A 39 3.80 4.34 4.93
N GLY A 40 3.52 3.16 4.35
CA GLY A 40 3.24 1.93 5.07
C GLY A 40 1.79 1.46 4.96
N PHE A 41 1.49 0.40 5.70
CA PHE A 41 0.17 -0.21 5.87
C PHE A 41 -0.68 0.62 6.83
N GLY A 42 -1.89 0.99 6.40
CA GLY A 42 -2.80 1.80 7.20
C GLY A 42 -3.76 2.65 6.37
N GLN A 43 -4.90 3.02 6.96
CA GLN A 43 -5.89 3.89 6.33
C GLN A 43 -5.40 5.34 6.24
N ALA A 44 -5.88 6.08 5.24
CA ALA A 44 -5.60 7.51 5.14
C ALA A 44 -6.15 8.25 6.38
N PHE A 45 -5.30 9.06 7.01
CA PHE A 45 -5.57 9.76 8.28
C PHE A 45 -6.99 10.32 8.41
N VAL A 46 -7.61 10.11 9.58
CA VAL A 46 -8.83 10.81 10.00
C VAL A 46 -8.47 12.28 10.24
N ARG A 47 -8.89 13.16 9.36
CA ARG A 47 -8.64 14.61 9.44
C ARG A 47 -9.65 15.33 10.33
N PHE A 48 -10.85 14.78 10.50
CA PHE A 48 -11.91 15.34 11.34
C PHE A 48 -12.92 14.26 11.72
N GLU A 49 -13.66 14.46 12.82
CA GLU A 49 -14.52 13.44 13.44
C GLU A 49 -15.61 12.88 12.52
N GLU A 50 -16.19 13.71 11.65
CA GLU A 50 -17.29 13.31 10.76
C GLU A 50 -16.82 12.76 9.40
N GLN A 51 -15.52 12.48 9.25
CA GLN A 51 -14.98 11.96 8.01
C GLN A 51 -15.52 10.56 7.73
N LYS A 52 -16.15 10.40 6.56
CA LYS A 52 -16.48 9.07 6.04
C LYS A 52 -15.21 8.39 5.54
N LEU A 53 -14.96 7.18 6.03
CA LEU A 53 -13.81 6.38 5.64
C LEU A 53 -14.20 5.37 4.57
N ASP A 54 -13.24 5.08 3.71
CA ASP A 54 -13.39 4.03 2.70
C ASP A 54 -13.35 2.66 3.36
N TRP A 55 -14.19 1.74 2.87
CA TRP A 55 -14.16 0.34 3.27
C TRP A 55 -13.06 -0.39 2.50
N ALA A 56 -11.81 -0.11 2.85
CA ALA A 56 -10.63 -0.64 2.19
C ALA A 56 -9.49 -0.81 3.20
N ASP A 57 -8.45 -1.52 2.80
CA ASP A 57 -7.12 -1.45 3.41
C ASP A 57 -6.18 -0.81 2.39
N LEU A 58 -5.17 -0.06 2.87
CA LEU A 58 -4.22 0.65 2.01
C LEU A 58 -2.77 0.34 2.44
N PHE A 59 -1.90 0.22 1.45
CA PHE A 59 -0.45 0.28 1.62
C PHE A 59 0.09 1.37 0.69
N ASN A 60 0.77 2.37 1.23
CA ASN A 60 1.30 3.50 0.47
C ASN A 60 2.83 3.54 0.54
N MET A 61 3.49 3.94 -0.55
CA MET A 61 4.95 4.13 -0.56
C MET A 61 5.39 5.08 -1.66
N VAL A 62 6.39 5.92 -1.41
CA VAL A 62 7.11 6.61 -2.46
C VAL A 62 8.14 5.66 -3.07
N THR A 63 8.17 5.61 -4.40
CA THR A 63 9.10 4.75 -5.15
C THR A 63 10.21 5.54 -5.84
N LEU A 64 10.02 6.85 -6.04
CA LEU A 64 10.96 7.73 -6.74
C LEU A 64 10.95 9.16 -6.16
N PRO A 65 12.09 9.86 -6.18
CA PRO A 65 13.42 9.33 -6.53
C PRO A 65 13.95 8.36 -5.46
N THR A 66 14.81 7.43 -5.87
CA THR A 66 15.25 6.33 -4.99
C THR A 66 16.04 6.76 -3.76
N HIS A 67 16.59 7.98 -3.74
CA HIS A 67 17.32 8.51 -2.59
C HIS A 67 16.43 9.00 -1.44
N LEU A 68 15.10 8.96 -1.62
CA LEU A 68 14.15 9.21 -0.54
C LEU A 68 13.90 7.98 0.33
N ARG A 69 14.44 6.82 -0.06
CA ARG A 69 14.49 5.58 0.75
C ARG A 69 15.87 5.40 1.35
#